data_AF-A0A2N3BCV6-F1
#
_entry.id   AF-A0A2N3BCV6-F1
#
_cell.length_a   1.000
_cell.length_b   1.000
_cell.length_c   1.000
_cell.angle_alpha   90.00
_cell.angle_beta   90.00
_cell.angle_gamma   90.00
#
_symmetry.space_group_name_H-M   'P 1'
#
loop_
_entity.id
_entity.type
_entity.pdbx_description
1 polymer ?
#
loop_
_entity_poly.entity_id
_entity_poly.type
_entity_poly.pdbx_seq_one_letter_code
_entity_poly.pdbx_strand_id
1 'polypeptide(L)'
;MEAFTRPCFEKMAEDQGWRNYMEIVAYVNSSHGFMHTLMSETFDAVSHELIADMKKIFPDASIQEIYWSYHFLTGAFTFSLGQTGRIDKLSDGLCASRDVLAIAERLPRVIAAGIRALCAHPNDAGKA
;
A
#
# COMPACT_ATOMS: atom_id res chain seq x y z
N MET A 1 -7.87 0.80 6.73
CA MET A 1 -6.42 0.71 6.39
C MET A 1 -5.77 -0.43 7.12
N GLU A 2 -5.84 -0.47 8.45
CA GLU A 2 -5.26 -1.57 9.23
C GLU A 2 -5.76 -2.95 8.79
N ALA A 3 -7.07 -3.13 8.63
CA ALA A 3 -7.68 -4.37 8.13
C ALA A 3 -7.16 -4.81 6.74
N PHE A 4 -6.70 -3.87 5.91
CA PHE A 4 -6.20 -4.18 4.56
C PHE A 4 -4.71 -4.55 4.59
N THR A 5 -3.89 -3.83 5.36
CA THR A 5 -2.42 -3.97 5.30
C THR A 5 -1.85 -4.92 6.35
N ARG A 6 -2.41 -4.96 7.57
CA ARG A 6 -1.85 -5.72 8.70
C ARG A 6 -1.75 -7.22 8.45
N PRO A 7 -2.75 -7.90 7.86
CA PRO A 7 -2.70 -9.35 7.68
C PRO A 7 -1.47 -9.83 6.90
N CYS A 8 -1.04 -9.08 5.87
CA CYS A 8 0.14 -9.44 5.09
C CYS A 8 1.43 -9.39 5.93
N PHE A 9 1.58 -8.37 6.77
CA PHE A 9 2.76 -8.26 7.65
C PHE A 9 2.76 -9.33 8.75
N GLU A 10 1.60 -9.69 9.29
CA GLU A 10 1.46 -10.79 10.25
C GLU A 10 1.87 -12.12 9.60
N LYS A 11 1.41 -12.40 8.38
CA LYS A 11 1.85 -13.58 7.63
C LYS A 11 3.34 -13.61 7.36
N MET A 12 3.95 -12.48 6.99
CA MET A 12 5.40 -12.38 6.84
C MET A 12 6.14 -12.62 8.17
N ALA A 13 5.55 -12.29 9.32
CA ALA A 13 6.15 -12.54 10.62
C ALA A 13 6.11 -14.03 11.01
N GLU A 14 5.12 -14.78 10.53
CA GLU A 14 4.92 -16.21 10.84
C GLU A 14 5.91 -17.14 10.14
N ASP A 15 6.16 -16.96 8.83
CA ASP A 15 6.87 -17.95 8.02
C ASP A 15 7.72 -17.33 6.89
N GLN A 16 8.84 -17.99 6.57
CA GLN A 16 9.76 -17.56 5.51
C GLN A 16 9.14 -17.69 4.12
N GLY A 17 8.27 -18.67 3.88
CA GLY A 17 7.53 -18.82 2.64
C GLY A 17 6.64 -17.61 2.36
N TRP A 18 5.95 -17.10 3.38
CA TRP A 18 5.18 -15.85 3.25
C TRP A 18 6.06 -14.64 2.93
N ARG A 19 7.26 -14.53 3.51
CA ARG A 19 8.21 -13.45 3.16
C ARG A 19 8.62 -13.52 1.69
N ASN A 20 9.02 -14.71 1.23
CA ASN A 20 9.44 -14.91 -0.15
C ASN A 20 8.30 -14.60 -1.13
N TYR A 21 7.07 -15.02 -0.80
CA TYR A 21 5.89 -14.71 -1.62
C TYR A 21 5.64 -13.20 -1.70
N MET A 22 5.73 -12.47 -0.58
CA MET A 22 5.49 -11.03 -0.55
C MET A 22 6.57 -10.23 -1.30
N GLU A 23 7.82 -10.70 -1.32
CA GLU A 23 8.87 -10.12 -2.17
C GLU A 23 8.57 -10.30 -3.67
N ILE A 24 8.03 -11.46 -4.06
CA ILE A 24 7.56 -11.68 -5.44
C ILE A 24 6.42 -10.70 -5.76
N VAL A 25 5.43 -10.56 -4.86
CA VAL A 25 4.33 -9.60 -5.05
C VAL A 25 4.86 -8.17 -5.24
N ALA A 26 5.83 -7.75 -4.43
CA ALA A 26 6.46 -6.43 -4.55
C ALA A 26 7.18 -6.25 -5.91
N TYR A 27 7.88 -7.29 -6.37
CA TYR A 27 8.56 -7.28 -7.66
C TYR A 27 7.57 -7.21 -8.83
N VAL A 28 6.54 -8.05 -8.83
CA VAL A 28 5.53 -8.08 -9.89
C VAL A 28 4.74 -6.75 -9.92
N ASN A 29 4.41 -6.17 -8.76
CA ASN A 29 3.72 -4.87 -8.68
C ASN A 29 4.50 -3.71 -9.32
N SER A 30 5.83 -3.75 -9.29
CA SER A 30 6.70 -2.73 -9.88
C SER A 30 7.14 -3.04 -11.31
N SER A 31 6.65 -4.15 -11.89
CA SER A 31 7.04 -4.63 -13.22
C SER A 31 6.07 -4.17 -14.32
N HIS A 32 6.55 -4.18 -15.56
CA HIS A 32 5.77 -3.82 -16.75
C HIS A 32 5.43 -5.05 -17.62
N GLY A 33 4.59 -4.87 -18.64
CA GLY A 33 4.25 -5.90 -19.62
C GLY A 33 3.42 -7.03 -19.02
N PHE A 34 3.76 -8.29 -19.32
CA PHE A 34 2.99 -9.46 -18.87
C PHE A 34 2.82 -9.54 -17.34
N MET A 35 3.85 -9.14 -16.57
CA MET A 35 3.76 -9.15 -15.11
C MET A 35 2.74 -8.13 -14.57
N HIS A 36 2.52 -7.02 -15.28
CA HIS A 36 1.46 -6.08 -14.93
C HIS A 36 0.07 -6.71 -15.12
N THR A 37 -0.14 -7.44 -16.22
CA THR A 37 -1.39 -8.18 -16.46
C THR A 37 -1.65 -9.22 -15.36
N LEU A 38 -0.62 -9.93 -14.92
CA LEU A 38 -0.74 -10.90 -13.83
C LEU A 38 -1.18 -10.25 -12.51
N MET A 39 -0.69 -9.04 -12.19
CA MET A 39 -1.17 -8.29 -11.01
C MET A 39 -2.63 -7.93 -11.15
N SER A 40 -3.04 -7.44 -12.31
CA SER A 40 -4.44 -7.06 -12.56
C SER A 40 -5.39 -8.26 -12.39
N GLU A 41 -5.07 -9.39 -13.03
CA GLU A 41 -5.89 -10.61 -12.94
C GLU A 41 -6.01 -11.14 -11.50
N THR A 42 -4.98 -10.95 -10.68
CA THR A 42 -4.92 -11.50 -9.32
C THR A 42 -5.54 -10.55 -8.27
N PHE A 43 -5.39 -9.23 -8.44
CA PHE A 43 -5.65 -8.26 -7.38
C PHE A 43 -6.68 -7.19 -7.72
N ASP A 44 -7.15 -7.05 -8.96
CA ASP A 44 -8.10 -5.97 -9.31
C ASP A 44 -9.43 -6.08 -8.55
N ALA A 45 -9.93 -7.30 -8.32
CA ALA A 45 -11.17 -7.49 -7.57
C ALA A 45 -11.10 -6.88 -6.16
N VAL A 46 -10.06 -7.23 -5.39
CA VAL A 46 -9.88 -6.70 -4.02
C VAL A 46 -9.53 -5.20 -4.05
N SER A 47 -8.84 -4.74 -5.10
CA SER A 47 -8.54 -3.32 -5.31
C SER A 47 -9.83 -2.51 -5.47
N HIS A 48 -10.75 -2.99 -6.31
CA HIS A 48 -12.03 -2.34 -6.56
C HIS A 48 -12.94 -2.35 -5.34
N GLU A 49 -12.95 -3.43 -4.55
CA GLU A 49 -13.69 -3.49 -3.29
C GLU A 49 -13.18 -2.42 -2.30
N LEU A 50 -11.86 -2.31 -2.12
CA LEU A 50 -11.29 -1.29 -1.24
C LEU A 50 -11.62 0.13 -1.71
N ILE A 51 -11.50 0.40 -3.02
CA ILE A 51 -11.83 1.71 -3.60
C ILE A 51 -13.32 2.04 -3.39
N ALA A 52 -14.21 1.06 -3.59
CA ALA A 52 -15.63 1.22 -3.34
C ALA A 52 -15.92 1.53 -1.86
N ASP A 53 -15.25 0.84 -0.94
CA ASP A 53 -15.38 1.11 0.50
C ASP A 53 -14.81 2.47 0.90
N MET A 54 -13.68 2.88 0.32
CA MET A 54 -13.15 4.23 0.47
C MET A 54 -14.17 5.28 0.03
N LYS A 55 -14.86 5.07 -1.10
CA LYS A 55 -15.91 5.99 -1.56
C LYS A 55 -17.11 6.06 -0.62
N LYS A 56 -17.49 4.94 0.02
CA LYS A 56 -18.55 4.95 1.05
C LYS A 56 -18.14 5.72 2.30
N ILE A 57 -16.87 5.62 2.70
CA ILE A 57 -16.32 6.33 3.88
C ILE A 57 -16.14 7.83 3.61
N PHE A 58 -15.76 8.21 2.38
CA PHE A 58 -15.55 9.59 1.95
C PHE A 58 -16.51 9.95 0.81
N PRO A 59 -17.82 10.10 1.11
CA PRO A 59 -18.84 10.31 0.08
C PRO A 59 -18.62 11.59 -0.72
N ASP A 60 -18.11 12.65 -0.08
CA ASP A 60 -17.90 13.97 -0.70
C ASP A 60 -16.56 14.09 -1.44
N ALA A 61 -15.64 13.15 -1.25
CA ALA A 61 -14.36 13.17 -1.95
C ALA A 61 -14.56 12.91 -3.45
N SER A 62 -13.80 13.64 -4.28
CA SER A 62 -13.77 13.34 -5.71
C SER A 62 -13.25 11.92 -5.92
N ILE A 63 -13.74 11.25 -6.98
CA ILE A 63 -13.26 9.90 -7.29
C ILE A 63 -11.75 9.90 -7.62
N GLN A 64 -11.24 11.01 -8.16
CA GLN A 64 -9.82 11.19 -8.44
C GLN A 64 -8.98 11.18 -7.16
N GLU A 65 -9.40 11.86 -6.09
CA GLU A 65 -8.67 11.85 -4.81
C GLU A 65 -8.69 10.45 -4.16
N ILE A 66 -9.76 9.68 -4.37
CA ILE A 66 -9.83 8.28 -3.92
C ILE A 66 -8.84 7.40 -4.68
N TYR A 67 -8.71 7.57 -6.00
CA TYR A 67 -7.73 6.83 -6.79
C TYR A 67 -6.28 7.21 -6.43
N TRP A 68 -5.98 8.50 -6.23
CA TRP A 68 -4.66 8.92 -5.75
C TRP A 68 -4.35 8.38 -4.36
N SER A 69 -5.33 8.43 -3.45
CA SER A 69 -5.24 7.83 -2.12
C SER A 69 -4.95 6.33 -2.19
N TYR A 70 -5.63 5.60 -3.07
CA TYR A 70 -5.39 4.18 -3.32
C TYR A 70 -3.97 3.94 -3.87
N HIS A 71 -3.53 4.73 -4.84
CA HIS A 71 -2.18 4.63 -5.41
C HIS A 71 -1.08 4.82 -4.37
N PHE A 72 -1.20 5.83 -3.49
CA PHE A 72 -0.21 6.04 -2.43
C PHE A 72 -0.23 4.93 -1.37
N LEU A 73 -1.42 4.41 -1.03
CA LEU A 73 -1.55 3.24 -0.17
C LEU A 73 -0.80 2.04 -0.78
N THR A 74 -1.13 1.66 -2.02
CA THR A 74 -0.55 0.45 -2.63
C THR A 74 0.94 0.61 -2.93
N GLY A 75 1.39 1.80 -3.33
CA GLY A 75 2.80 2.09 -3.52
C GLY A 75 3.60 1.91 -2.22
N ALA A 76 3.16 2.53 -1.12
CA ALA A 76 3.83 2.39 0.17
C ALA A 76 3.74 0.96 0.74
N PHE A 77 2.57 0.32 0.58
CA PHE A 77 2.32 -1.03 1.06
C PHE A 77 3.20 -2.07 0.35
N THR A 78 3.11 -2.15 -0.98
CA THR A 78 3.87 -3.13 -1.78
C THR A 78 5.37 -2.87 -1.74
N PHE A 79 5.81 -1.61 -1.69
CA PHE A 79 7.23 -1.30 -1.46
C PHE A 79 7.73 -1.86 -0.12
N SER A 80 6.90 -1.80 0.92
CA SER A 80 7.24 -2.34 2.26
C SER A 80 7.35 -3.87 2.26
N LEU A 81 6.60 -4.56 1.39
CA LEU A 81 6.69 -6.01 1.22
C LEU A 81 8.05 -6.44 0.62
N GLY A 82 8.66 -5.59 -0.20
CA GLY A 82 9.91 -5.87 -0.91
C GLY A 82 11.18 -5.82 -0.07
N GLN A 83 11.11 -5.43 1.21
CA GLN A 83 12.22 -5.52 2.19
C GLN A 83 13.59 -5.04 1.65
N THR A 84 13.61 -3.91 0.93
CA THR A 84 14.74 -3.50 0.07
C THR A 84 16.07 -3.18 0.78
N GLY A 85 16.10 -3.12 2.12
CA GLY A 85 17.28 -2.73 2.89
C GLY A 85 17.62 -1.24 2.81
N ARG A 86 16.83 -0.43 2.12
CA ARG A 86 17.09 1.00 1.90
C ARG A 86 17.08 1.78 3.21
N ILE A 87 16.06 1.55 4.06
CA ILE A 87 15.91 2.25 5.33
C ILE A 87 16.95 1.78 6.35
N ASP A 88 17.34 0.51 6.29
CA ASP A 88 18.40 -0.10 7.10
C ASP A 88 19.70 0.67 6.93
N LYS A 89 20.07 0.94 5.67
CA LYS A 89 21.26 1.73 5.33
C LYS A 89 21.10 3.22 5.67
N LEU A 90 19.94 3.82 5.41
CA LEU A 90 19.72 5.25 5.69
C LEU A 90 19.72 5.59 7.17
N SER A 91 19.30 4.64 7.99
CA SER A 91 19.11 4.82 9.42
C SER A 91 20.28 4.25 10.24
N ASP A 92 21.38 3.84 9.59
CA ASP A 92 22.50 3.16 10.24
C ASP A 92 22.06 2.00 11.14
N GLY A 93 21.05 1.25 10.68
CA GLY A 93 20.47 0.10 11.39
C GLY A 93 19.44 0.44 12.47
N LEU A 94 19.07 1.71 12.68
CA LEU A 94 18.01 2.09 13.63
C LEU A 94 16.62 1.60 13.19
N CYS A 95 16.39 1.45 11.89
CA CYS A 95 15.18 0.86 11.32
C CYS A 95 15.56 -0.33 10.45
N ALA A 96 14.75 -1.39 10.44
CA ALA A 96 15.00 -2.56 9.62
C ALA A 96 13.83 -2.81 8.65
N SER A 97 14.09 -2.90 7.35
CA SER A 97 13.02 -3.18 6.36
C SER A 97 12.40 -4.56 6.55
N ARG A 98 13.09 -5.47 7.24
CA ARG A 98 12.61 -6.80 7.62
C ARG A 98 11.78 -6.85 8.91
N ASP A 99 11.75 -5.76 9.68
CA ASP A 99 10.89 -5.63 10.86
C ASP A 99 9.46 -5.27 10.43
N VAL A 100 8.78 -6.28 9.91
CA VAL A 100 7.44 -6.17 9.34
C VAL A 100 6.39 -5.75 10.39
N LEU A 101 6.62 -6.04 11.66
CA LEU A 101 5.72 -5.63 12.74
C LEU A 101 5.87 -4.13 13.05
N ALA A 102 7.10 -3.61 13.06
CA ALA A 102 7.32 -2.17 13.16
C ALA A 102 6.68 -1.42 11.98
N ILE A 103 6.71 -1.98 10.77
CA ILE A 103 6.00 -1.42 9.61
C ILE A 103 4.48 -1.47 9.83
N ALA A 104 3.94 -2.61 10.28
CA ALA A 104 2.51 -2.81 10.50
C ALA A 104 1.90 -1.83 11.52
N GLU A 105 2.67 -1.36 12.49
CA GLU A 105 2.25 -0.31 13.44
C GLU A 105 2.14 1.08 12.80
N ARG A 106 2.99 1.39 11.82
CA ARG A 106 3.20 2.75 11.30
C ARG A 106 2.45 3.00 10.01
N LEU A 107 2.46 2.04 9.08
CA LEU A 107 1.88 2.19 7.75
C LEU A 107 0.38 2.54 7.78
N PRO A 108 -0.49 1.83 8.55
CA PRO A 108 -1.92 2.14 8.53
C PRO A 108 -2.21 3.55 9.03
N ARG A 109 -1.45 4.03 10.03
CA ARG A 109 -1.60 5.36 10.62
C ARG A 109 -1.26 6.46 9.63
N VAL A 110 -0.10 6.36 8.95
CA VAL A 110 0.33 7.39 7.99
C VAL A 110 -0.58 7.41 6.76
N ILE A 111 -0.98 6.24 6.24
CA ILE A 111 -1.89 6.17 5.11
C ILE A 111 -3.27 6.72 5.46
N ALA A 112 -3.85 6.33 6.60
CA ALA A 112 -5.15 6.85 7.01
C ALA A 112 -5.13 8.38 7.22
N ALA A 113 -4.02 8.96 7.66
CA ALA A 113 -3.87 10.41 7.74
C ALA A 113 -3.80 11.07 6.36
N GLY A 114 -3.00 10.52 5.43
CA GLY A 114 -2.88 11.02 4.06
C GLY A 114 -4.19 10.97 3.28
N ILE A 115 -4.93 9.85 3.37
CA ILE A 115 -6.24 9.71 2.73
C ILE A 115 -7.22 10.76 3.25
N ARG A 116 -7.28 10.97 4.57
CA ARG A 116 -8.15 12.00 5.15
C ARG A 116 -7.79 13.40 4.65
N ALA A 117 -6.50 13.70 4.51
CA ALA A 117 -6.05 15.00 4.02
C ALA A 117 -6.45 15.23 2.55
N LEU A 118 -6.23 14.24 1.68
CA LEU A 118 -6.60 14.31 0.26
C LEU A 118 -8.13 14.39 0.07
N CYS A 119 -8.87 13.56 0.81
CA CYS A 119 -10.33 13.51 0.69
C CYS A 119 -11.04 14.72 1.32
N ALA A 120 -10.42 15.44 2.27
CA ALA A 120 -10.99 16.63 2.90
C ALA A 120 -10.71 17.92 2.10
N HIS A 121 -9.65 17.94 1.30
CA HIS A 121 -9.25 19.09 0.49
C HIS A 121 -9.06 18.63 -0.96
N PRO A 122 -10.14 18.55 -1.75
CA PRO A 122 -10.04 18.22 -3.17
C PRO A 122 -9.08 19.23 -3.81
N ASN A 123 -8.04 18.74 -4.47
CA ASN A 123 -7.12 19.66 -5.15
C ASN A 123 -7.92 20.34 -6.28
N ASP A 124 -8.08 21.67 -6.21
CA ASP A 124 -8.81 22.47 -7.22
C ASP A 124 -8.14 22.45 -8.62
N ALA A 125 -7.07 21.65 -8.79
CA ALA A 125 -6.27 21.50 -9.99
C ALA A 125 -7.00 20.86 -11.20
N GLY A 126 -8.32 20.65 -11.11
CA GLY A 126 -9.19 20.25 -12.23
C GLY A 126 -9.89 21.40 -12.95
N LYS A 127 -9.65 22.67 -12.58
CA LYS A 127 -10.06 23.83 -13.38
C LYS A 127 -8.91 24.27 -14.31
N ALA A 128 -8.67 23.51 -15.36
CA ALA A 128 -7.85 23.92 -16.51
C ALA A 128 -8.54 23.49 -17.81
#